data_AF-G8JSK0-F1
#
_entry.id   AF-G8JSK0-F1
#
_cell.length_a   1.000
_cell.length_b   1.000
_cell.length_c   1.000
_cell.angle_alpha   90.00
_cell.angle_beta   90.00
_cell.angle_gamma   90.00
#
_symmetry.space_group_name_H-M   'P 1'
#
loop_
_entity.id
_entity.type
_entity.pdbx_description
1 polymer ?
#
loop_
_entity_poly.entity_id
_entity_poly.type
_entity_poly.pdbx_seq_one_letter_code
_entity_poly.pdbx_strand_id
1 'polypeptide(L)'
;MLKRAGMCKRIRYYDIGFNLSDPMYQGVYRGKRYHKADVERILERCKESRVERMLLTGSSLVEVRQTIDLVDQYESLAKGLGLGLYYTIGVHPCCVNEFVTEEMMTLAEPSNDEAMNQALDVKDVEVTRTRLVELYQLMRERQEHDGRLRAIGEIGLDYDRFYYSGKNMQLLFFKEQLKLSCMFPDIPLFLHMRNCHSDFIGILGQFVEGFPDSEDRFRLKELILDTEHKDRMLDANGYPYYKFSDVRKFVVHSFTGTPNEMEEYLALSPNCYIGMNGTSLKHDYNIDSVRRIPLDRLLLETDAPWCEIRRTHESYPYLVQGEGDMPWLKEAYPDLDQWYASVKRDKLAKLDESKWAHTMVKSRNEPCTMGQVATVIANIKNVPLDELLEQVWLTTCSVYGD
;
A
#
# COMPACT_ATOMS: atom_id res chain seq x y z
N MET A 1 28.91 -35.61 12.31
CA MET A 1 27.85 -34.65 12.00
C MET A 1 28.46 -33.25 11.93
N LEU A 2 28.73 -32.76 10.73
CA LEU A 2 29.17 -31.39 10.50
C LEU A 2 28.01 -30.45 10.84
N LYS A 3 28.17 -29.61 11.87
CA LYS A 3 27.30 -28.45 12.07
C LYS A 3 27.42 -27.60 10.80
N ARG A 4 26.33 -27.49 10.02
CA ARG A 4 26.22 -26.44 9.01
C ARG A 4 26.44 -25.13 9.75
N ALA A 5 27.55 -24.44 9.47
CA ALA A 5 27.68 -23.03 9.79
C ALA A 5 26.55 -22.35 9.01
N GLY A 6 25.46 -22.02 9.71
CA GLY A 6 24.34 -21.29 9.10
C GLY A 6 24.90 -19.96 8.62
N MET A 7 24.91 -19.75 7.30
CA MET A 7 25.12 -18.41 6.76
C MET A 7 24.03 -17.52 7.36
N CYS A 8 24.43 -16.47 8.06
CA CYS A 8 23.50 -15.43 8.51
C CYS A 8 22.75 -14.90 7.27
N LYS A 9 21.43 -15.01 7.27
CA LYS A 9 20.61 -14.56 6.13
C LYS A 9 20.72 -13.05 5.99
N ARG A 10 20.69 -12.53 4.75
CA ARG A 10 20.84 -11.09 4.50
C ARG A 10 19.59 -10.37 4.98
N ILE A 11 19.73 -9.47 5.95
CA ILE A 11 18.67 -8.55 6.36
C ILE A 11 18.43 -7.53 5.25
N ARG A 12 17.20 -7.48 4.75
CA ARG A 12 16.71 -6.54 3.75
C ARG A 12 15.19 -6.40 3.86
N TYR A 13 14.68 -5.21 3.54
CA TYR A 13 13.26 -4.88 3.66
C TYR A 13 12.69 -4.39 2.34
N TYR A 14 11.46 -4.81 2.05
CA TYR A 14 10.62 -4.27 0.98
C TYR A 14 9.41 -3.66 1.66
N ASP A 15 9.31 -2.33 1.65
CA ASP A 15 8.15 -1.61 2.20
C ASP A 15 7.04 -1.53 1.14
N ILE A 16 5.94 -2.26 1.33
CA ILE A 16 4.87 -2.31 0.32
C ILE A 16 3.89 -1.14 0.39
N GLY A 17 4.03 -0.22 1.36
CA GLY A 17 3.11 0.90 1.56
C GLY A 17 3.86 2.15 2.00
N PHE A 18 4.28 2.98 1.03
CA PHE A 18 4.97 4.24 1.30
C PHE A 18 4.30 5.43 0.60
N ASN A 19 3.70 6.33 1.37
CA ASN A 19 2.98 7.49 0.86
C ASN A 19 3.94 8.68 0.60
N LEU A 20 4.94 8.53 -0.28
CA LEU A 20 5.98 9.56 -0.50
C LEU A 20 5.41 10.92 -0.97
N SER A 21 4.28 10.89 -1.68
CA SER A 21 3.55 12.08 -2.14
C SER A 21 2.92 12.88 -0.99
N ASP A 22 2.87 12.33 0.23
CA ASP A 22 2.33 13.02 1.39
C ASP A 22 3.05 14.37 1.65
N PRO A 23 2.30 15.47 1.88
CA PRO A 23 2.86 16.80 2.11
C PRO A 23 3.90 16.87 3.24
N MET A 24 3.87 15.97 4.23
CA MET A 24 4.82 15.96 5.35
C MET A 24 6.27 15.74 4.89
N TYR A 25 6.50 14.99 3.81
CA TYR A 25 7.83 14.80 3.22
C TYR A 25 8.29 15.98 2.38
N GLN A 26 7.34 16.79 1.93
CA GLN A 26 7.58 18.10 1.34
C GLN A 26 7.76 19.20 2.41
N GLY A 27 7.71 18.84 3.70
CA GLY A 27 7.84 19.75 4.84
C GLY A 27 6.60 20.59 5.12
N VAL A 28 5.44 20.19 4.58
CA VAL A 28 4.14 20.85 4.75
C VAL A 28 3.28 20.03 5.69
N TYR A 29 2.76 20.66 6.74
CA TYR A 29 1.92 20.01 7.74
C TYR A 29 0.65 20.85 7.91
N ARG A 30 -0.51 20.25 7.60
CA ARG A 30 -1.82 20.93 7.67
C ARG A 30 -1.80 22.27 6.91
N GLY A 31 -1.34 22.24 5.66
CA GLY A 31 -1.24 23.41 4.78
C GLY A 31 -0.11 24.40 5.07
N LYS A 32 0.67 24.22 6.15
CA LYS A 32 1.78 25.12 6.51
C LYS A 32 3.14 24.48 6.31
N ARG A 33 4.04 25.17 5.59
CA ARG A 33 5.45 24.77 5.43
C ARG A 33 6.25 25.06 6.71
N TYR A 34 6.99 24.06 7.20
CA TYR A 34 7.87 24.13 8.38
C TYR A 34 9.35 23.91 8.06
N HIS A 35 9.66 23.12 7.04
CA HIS A 35 11.01 22.87 6.56
C HIS A 35 11.02 22.66 5.03
N LYS A 36 12.22 22.61 4.43
CA LYS A 36 12.39 22.17 3.03
C LYS A 36 12.03 20.68 2.90
N ALA A 37 11.72 20.23 1.69
CA ALA A 37 11.54 18.80 1.43
C ALA A 37 12.83 18.04 1.81
N ASP A 38 12.69 16.90 2.45
CA ASP A 38 13.81 16.10 2.96
C ASP A 38 13.80 14.65 2.45
N VAL A 39 13.18 14.44 1.28
CA VAL A 39 13.08 13.15 0.60
C VAL A 39 14.44 12.50 0.38
N GLU A 40 15.46 13.25 -0.06
CA GLU A 40 16.82 12.73 -0.25
C GLU A 40 17.36 12.09 1.04
N ARG A 41 17.13 12.75 2.19
CA ARG A 41 17.56 12.25 3.50
C ARG A 41 16.77 11.03 3.93
N ILE A 42 15.50 10.95 3.57
CA ILE A 42 14.66 9.76 3.83
C ILE A 42 15.21 8.57 3.04
N LEU A 43 15.55 8.75 1.76
CA LEU A 43 16.16 7.70 0.94
C LEU A 43 17.53 7.27 1.45
N GLU A 44 18.36 8.22 1.91
CA GLU A 44 19.64 7.91 2.60
C GLU A 44 19.39 7.02 3.83
N ARG A 45 18.42 7.37 4.67
CA ARG A 45 18.04 6.55 5.83
C ARG A 45 17.50 5.17 5.44
N CYS A 46 16.71 5.07 4.36
CA CYS A 46 16.26 3.78 3.82
C CYS A 46 17.44 2.88 3.48
N LYS A 47 18.48 3.42 2.82
CA LYS A 47 19.70 2.68 2.49
C LYS A 47 20.42 2.20 3.75
N GLU A 48 20.66 3.10 4.70
CA GLU A 48 21.31 2.78 5.98
C GLU A 48 20.53 1.72 6.78
N SER A 49 19.20 1.76 6.73
CA SER A 49 18.31 0.80 7.38
C SER A 49 17.96 -0.41 6.49
N ARG A 50 18.71 -0.69 5.43
CA ARG A 50 18.54 -1.88 4.57
C ARG A 50 17.16 -2.03 3.93
N VAL A 51 16.39 -0.94 3.80
CA VAL A 51 15.18 -0.90 2.97
C VAL A 51 15.66 -0.82 1.53
N GLU A 52 15.47 -1.89 0.78
CA GLU A 52 16.01 -2.00 -0.58
C GLU A 52 14.97 -1.69 -1.65
N ARG A 53 13.68 -1.82 -1.32
CA ARG A 53 12.56 -1.62 -2.24
C ARG A 53 11.39 -0.95 -1.52
N MET A 54 10.68 -0.09 -2.24
CA MET A 54 9.50 0.60 -1.75
C MET A 54 8.43 0.60 -2.84
N LEU A 55 7.19 0.29 -2.47
CA LEU A 55 6.00 0.48 -3.30
C LEU A 55 5.29 1.76 -2.84
N LEU A 56 5.31 2.76 -3.70
CA LEU A 56 4.73 4.08 -3.43
C LEU A 56 3.26 4.10 -3.82
N THR A 57 2.43 4.62 -2.93
CA THR A 57 0.97 4.57 -3.05
C THR A 57 0.42 5.83 -3.71
N GLY A 58 -0.39 5.63 -4.76
CA GLY A 58 -1.25 6.65 -5.34
C GLY A 58 -2.71 6.40 -4.95
N SER A 59 -3.40 7.44 -4.47
CA SER A 59 -4.77 7.34 -3.93
C SER A 59 -5.84 8.08 -4.75
N SER A 60 -5.43 8.87 -5.73
CA SER A 60 -6.29 9.61 -6.66
C SER A 60 -5.56 9.79 -7.99
N LEU A 61 -6.25 10.12 -9.07
CA LEU A 61 -5.60 10.40 -10.36
C LEU A 61 -4.54 11.51 -10.27
N VAL A 62 -4.72 12.48 -9.37
CA VAL A 62 -3.73 13.54 -9.09
C VAL A 62 -2.53 12.98 -8.34
N GLU A 63 -2.77 12.29 -7.23
CA GLU A 63 -1.70 11.75 -6.39
C GLU A 63 -0.91 10.65 -7.09
N VAL A 64 -1.54 9.86 -7.95
CA VAL A 64 -0.86 8.90 -8.83
C VAL A 64 0.16 9.63 -9.70
N ARG A 65 -0.24 10.71 -10.39
CA ARG A 65 0.69 11.49 -11.23
C ARG A 65 1.81 12.11 -10.43
N GLN A 66 1.50 12.71 -9.28
CA GLN A 66 2.51 13.26 -8.37
C GLN A 66 3.49 12.18 -7.88
N THR A 67 2.98 10.97 -7.59
CA THR A 67 3.81 9.85 -7.17
C THR A 67 4.76 9.41 -8.28
N ILE A 68 4.26 9.31 -9.51
CA ILE A 68 5.08 9.01 -10.69
C ILE A 68 6.14 10.09 -10.89
N ASP A 69 5.77 11.37 -10.83
CA ASP A 69 6.71 12.49 -10.97
C ASP A 69 7.81 12.44 -9.90
N LEU A 70 7.47 12.09 -8.66
CA LEU A 70 8.44 11.92 -7.58
C LEU A 70 9.37 10.72 -7.82
N VAL A 71 8.83 9.60 -8.32
CA VAL A 71 9.61 8.42 -8.68
C VAL A 71 10.61 8.75 -9.79
N ASP A 72 10.19 9.50 -10.81
CA ASP A 72 11.04 9.99 -11.90
C ASP A 72 12.11 10.97 -11.38
N GLN A 73 11.71 11.92 -10.54
CA GLN A 73 12.59 12.93 -9.95
C GLN A 73 13.73 12.30 -9.14
N TYR A 74 13.44 11.28 -8.34
CA TYR A 74 14.42 10.69 -7.41
C TYR A 74 15.07 9.39 -7.95
N GLU A 75 14.77 8.98 -9.18
CA GLU A 75 15.25 7.71 -9.75
C GLU A 75 16.78 7.59 -9.73
N SER A 76 17.48 8.63 -10.19
CA SER A 76 18.95 8.62 -10.26
C SER A 76 19.59 8.47 -8.87
N LEU A 77 19.06 9.20 -7.88
CA LEU A 77 19.51 9.10 -6.49
C LEU A 77 19.20 7.71 -5.92
N ALA A 78 17.97 7.23 -6.09
CA ALA A 78 17.55 5.91 -5.62
C ALA A 78 18.44 4.80 -6.19
N LYS A 79 18.72 4.83 -7.51
CA LYS A 79 19.64 3.88 -8.16
C LYS A 79 21.06 3.98 -7.59
N GLY A 80 21.57 5.19 -7.36
CA GLY A 80 22.89 5.40 -6.73
C GLY A 80 22.97 4.83 -5.30
N LEU A 81 21.86 4.85 -4.57
CA LEU A 81 21.73 4.24 -3.25
C LEU A 81 21.43 2.73 -3.31
N GLY A 82 21.12 2.17 -4.49
CA GLY A 82 20.70 0.77 -4.66
C GLY A 82 19.27 0.49 -4.16
N LEU A 83 18.41 1.50 -4.25
CA LEU A 83 16.99 1.43 -3.90
C LEU A 83 16.14 1.23 -5.16
N GLY A 84 15.10 0.40 -5.07
CA GLY A 84 14.05 0.31 -6.08
C GLY A 84 12.82 1.10 -5.65
N LEU A 85 12.40 2.07 -6.47
CA LEU A 85 11.16 2.81 -6.31
C LEU A 85 10.14 2.28 -7.32
N TYR A 86 9.05 1.74 -6.80
CA TYR A 86 7.90 1.25 -7.57
C TYR A 86 6.65 2.02 -7.15
N TYR A 87 5.57 1.91 -7.90
CA TYR A 87 4.32 2.59 -7.54
C TYR A 87 3.08 1.80 -7.90
N THR A 88 1.97 2.24 -7.31
CA THR A 88 0.62 1.77 -7.59
C THR A 88 -0.14 2.77 -8.47
N ILE A 89 -1.13 2.30 -9.23
CA ILE A 89 -2.10 3.16 -9.92
C ILE A 89 -3.51 2.72 -9.55
N GLY A 90 -4.31 3.64 -9.01
CA GLY A 90 -5.68 3.39 -8.57
C GLY A 90 -6.26 4.61 -7.85
N VAL A 91 -7.56 4.53 -7.54
CA VAL A 91 -8.31 5.55 -6.85
C VAL A 91 -8.91 4.96 -5.58
N HIS A 92 -8.44 5.48 -4.45
CA HIS A 92 -8.80 5.08 -3.09
C HIS A 92 -10.28 5.35 -2.82
N PRO A 93 -10.97 4.58 -1.95
CA PRO A 93 -12.36 4.83 -1.57
C PRO A 93 -12.64 6.29 -1.20
N CYS A 94 -11.76 6.99 -0.49
CA CYS A 94 -11.94 8.41 -0.17
C CYS A 94 -11.95 9.36 -1.38
N CYS A 95 -11.40 8.96 -2.52
CA CYS A 95 -11.21 9.82 -3.68
C CYS A 95 -12.16 9.51 -4.85
N VAL A 96 -12.98 8.44 -4.75
CA VAL A 96 -13.85 7.97 -5.85
C VAL A 96 -14.86 9.00 -6.37
N ASN A 97 -15.13 10.07 -5.61
CA ASN A 97 -15.97 11.15 -6.10
C ASN A 97 -15.36 11.85 -7.33
N GLU A 98 -14.03 11.78 -7.53
CA GLU A 98 -13.35 12.35 -8.72
C GLU A 98 -13.86 11.76 -10.05
N PHE A 99 -14.51 10.58 -10.01
CA PHE A 99 -15.13 9.99 -11.19
C PHE A 99 -16.46 10.65 -11.60
N VAL A 100 -17.05 11.48 -10.74
CA VAL A 100 -18.36 12.13 -11.01
C VAL A 100 -18.34 13.64 -10.78
N THR A 101 -17.32 14.17 -10.09
CA THR A 101 -17.17 15.61 -9.82
C THR A 101 -16.13 16.25 -10.73
N GLU A 102 -16.30 17.54 -11.05
CA GLU A 102 -15.28 18.31 -11.76
C GLU A 102 -14.06 18.61 -10.87
N GLU A 103 -14.29 18.76 -9.56
CA GLU A 103 -13.24 18.96 -8.56
C GLU A 103 -12.61 17.61 -8.20
N MET A 104 -11.29 17.51 -8.35
CA MET A 104 -10.52 16.35 -7.90
C MET A 104 -10.35 16.42 -6.39
N MET A 105 -11.06 15.54 -5.66
CA MET A 105 -10.92 15.44 -4.21
C MET A 105 -9.78 14.50 -3.84
N THR A 106 -8.88 14.96 -2.98
CA THR A 106 -7.72 14.20 -2.50
C THR A 106 -7.91 13.81 -1.04
N LEU A 107 -7.09 12.89 -0.53
CA LEU A 107 -7.05 12.56 0.89
C LEU A 107 -6.75 13.77 1.79
N ALA A 108 -6.10 14.81 1.25
CA ALA A 108 -5.79 16.03 1.98
C ALA A 108 -6.97 17.00 2.09
N GLU A 109 -7.97 16.89 1.22
CA GLU A 109 -9.07 17.86 1.08
C GLU A 109 -10.44 17.14 1.01
N PRO A 110 -10.96 16.61 2.15
CA PRO A 110 -12.31 16.01 2.21
C PRO A 110 -13.41 17.04 1.92
N SER A 111 -14.54 16.56 1.37
CA SER A 111 -15.78 17.36 1.30
C SER A 111 -16.33 17.71 2.69
N ASN A 112 -16.12 16.83 3.68
CA ASN A 112 -16.65 16.96 5.05
C ASN A 112 -18.19 17.09 5.12
N ASP A 113 -18.90 16.64 4.08
CA ASP A 113 -20.37 16.64 4.02
C ASP A 113 -20.88 15.23 3.68
N GLU A 114 -21.19 14.46 4.73
CA GLU A 114 -21.68 13.09 4.57
C GLU A 114 -23.04 13.03 3.85
N ALA A 115 -23.94 13.99 4.09
CA ALA A 115 -25.27 13.96 3.49
C ALA A 115 -25.18 14.19 1.97
N MET A 116 -24.36 15.16 1.55
CA MET A 116 -24.03 15.36 0.15
C MET A 116 -23.37 14.11 -0.45
N ASN A 117 -22.35 13.55 0.22
CA ASN A 117 -21.61 12.39 -0.27
C ASN A 117 -22.49 11.14 -0.46
N GLN A 118 -23.45 10.89 0.45
CA GLN A 118 -24.38 9.77 0.32
C GLN A 118 -25.42 9.99 -0.78
N ALA A 119 -25.71 11.25 -1.12
CA ALA A 119 -26.62 11.62 -2.21
C ALA A 119 -25.94 11.71 -3.58
N LEU A 120 -24.60 11.64 -3.65
CA LEU A 120 -23.87 11.61 -4.90
C LEU A 120 -24.18 10.33 -5.69
N ASP A 121 -24.36 10.50 -6.99
CA ASP A 121 -24.58 9.44 -7.96
C ASP A 121 -24.03 9.89 -9.32
N VAL A 122 -23.87 8.94 -10.24
CA VAL A 122 -23.46 9.19 -11.62
C VAL A 122 -24.61 9.87 -12.36
N LYS A 123 -24.47 11.18 -12.55
CA LYS A 123 -25.41 12.00 -13.34
C LYS A 123 -25.10 11.97 -14.84
N ASP A 124 -23.81 11.97 -15.17
CA ASP A 124 -23.32 11.95 -16.56
C ASP A 124 -22.38 10.76 -16.74
N VAL A 125 -22.87 9.76 -17.48
CA VAL A 125 -22.13 8.52 -17.79
C VAL A 125 -20.89 8.82 -18.64
N GLU A 126 -20.91 9.85 -19.48
CA GLU A 126 -19.78 10.20 -20.35
C GLU A 126 -18.62 10.80 -19.56
N VAL A 127 -18.92 11.67 -18.59
CA VAL A 127 -17.89 12.22 -17.69
C VAL A 127 -17.23 11.10 -16.90
N THR A 128 -18.03 10.21 -16.30
CA THR A 128 -17.51 9.06 -15.55
C THR A 128 -16.72 8.10 -16.42
N ARG A 129 -17.22 7.79 -17.61
CA ARG A 129 -16.50 6.97 -18.59
C ARG A 129 -15.15 7.60 -18.95
N THR A 130 -15.12 8.91 -19.20
CA THR A 130 -13.89 9.62 -19.55
C THR A 130 -12.82 9.45 -18.47
N ARG A 131 -13.20 9.57 -17.19
CA ARG A 131 -12.29 9.37 -16.05
C ARG A 131 -11.83 7.92 -15.88
N LEU A 132 -12.71 6.95 -16.09
CA LEU A 132 -12.35 5.53 -16.08
C LEU A 132 -11.38 5.18 -17.23
N VAL A 133 -11.61 5.74 -18.42
CA VAL A 133 -10.73 5.58 -19.59
C VAL A 133 -9.39 6.27 -19.35
N GLU A 134 -9.37 7.45 -18.74
CA GLU A 134 -8.15 8.15 -18.33
C GLU A 134 -7.30 7.29 -17.39
N LEU A 135 -7.92 6.68 -16.37
CA LEU A 135 -7.25 5.76 -15.45
C LEU A 135 -6.69 4.52 -16.18
N TYR A 136 -7.49 3.90 -17.06
CA TYR A 136 -7.06 2.75 -17.86
C TYR A 136 -5.87 3.09 -18.78
N GLN A 137 -5.93 4.23 -19.46
CA GLN A 137 -4.85 4.67 -20.35
C GLN A 137 -3.56 4.92 -19.57
N LEU A 138 -3.64 5.52 -18.39
CA LEU A 138 -2.48 5.72 -17.52
C LEU A 138 -1.87 4.39 -17.06
N MET A 139 -2.69 3.39 -16.70
CA MET A 139 -2.22 2.04 -16.38
C MET A 139 -1.49 1.40 -17.56
N ARG A 140 -2.08 1.46 -18.76
CA ARG A 140 -1.48 0.89 -20.00
C ARG A 140 -0.15 1.54 -20.35
N GLU A 141 -0.11 2.87 -20.38
CA GLU A 141 1.11 3.65 -20.66
C GLU A 141 2.23 3.27 -19.68
N ARG A 142 1.92 3.18 -18.39
CA ARG A 142 2.93 2.93 -17.35
C ARG A 142 3.34 1.46 -17.23
N GLN A 143 2.50 0.51 -17.63
CA GLN A 143 2.90 -0.88 -17.75
C GLN A 143 3.97 -1.06 -18.85
N GLU A 144 3.84 -0.36 -19.97
CA GLU A 144 4.74 -0.46 -21.14
C GLU A 144 6.03 0.35 -21.00
N HIS A 145 6.09 1.30 -20.07
CA HIS A 145 7.17 2.29 -19.98
C HIS A 145 8.48 1.75 -19.38
N ASP A 146 8.49 1.46 -18.07
CA ASP A 146 9.72 1.23 -17.30
C ASP A 146 9.63 0.06 -16.30
N GLY A 147 8.49 -0.64 -16.26
CA GLY A 147 8.24 -1.72 -15.32
C GLY A 147 8.22 -1.30 -13.86
N ARG A 148 7.98 -0.01 -13.53
CA ARG A 148 7.84 0.47 -12.15
C ARG A 148 6.41 0.43 -11.62
N LEU A 149 5.41 0.31 -12.49
CA LEU A 149 4.05 -0.07 -12.11
C LEU A 149 4.03 -1.51 -11.60
N ARG A 150 3.89 -1.70 -10.28
CA ARG A 150 3.89 -3.04 -9.67
C ARG A 150 2.57 -3.44 -9.03
N ALA A 151 1.61 -2.54 -8.88
CA ALA A 151 0.27 -2.89 -8.42
C ALA A 151 -0.82 -1.97 -8.97
N ILE A 152 -2.04 -2.51 -9.10
CA ILE A 152 -3.26 -1.71 -9.28
C ILE A 152 -3.86 -1.45 -7.91
N GLY A 153 -3.90 -0.19 -7.52
CA GLY A 153 -4.24 0.25 -6.18
C GLY A 153 -3.74 1.68 -5.92
N GLU A 154 -4.11 2.32 -4.84
CA GLU A 154 -4.92 1.75 -3.76
C GLU A 154 -6.41 1.78 -4.12
N ILE A 155 -7.10 0.63 -4.10
CA ILE A 155 -8.54 0.52 -4.40
C ILE A 155 -9.24 -0.33 -3.35
N GLY A 156 -10.51 -0.05 -3.05
CA GLY A 156 -11.22 -0.80 -2.00
C GLY A 156 -12.36 -0.03 -1.38
N LEU A 157 -12.61 -0.28 -0.09
CA LEU A 157 -13.73 0.27 0.67
C LEU A 157 -13.26 0.76 2.05
N ASP A 158 -13.74 1.93 2.48
CA ASP A 158 -13.47 2.49 3.80
C ASP A 158 -14.76 3.09 4.41
N TYR A 159 -15.39 2.32 5.31
CA TYR A 159 -16.66 2.71 5.95
C TYR A 159 -16.47 3.63 7.15
N ASP A 160 -15.22 3.94 7.54
CA ASP A 160 -14.92 4.96 8.54
C ASP A 160 -14.75 6.36 7.91
N ARG A 161 -14.99 6.49 6.59
CA ARG A 161 -14.64 7.68 5.80
C ARG A 161 -15.78 8.18 4.91
N PHE A 162 -17.03 8.01 5.34
CA PHE A 162 -18.17 8.52 4.57
C PHE A 162 -18.19 10.05 4.39
N TYR A 163 -17.45 10.79 5.22
CA TYR A 163 -17.23 12.22 5.05
C TYR A 163 -16.29 12.58 3.89
N TYR A 164 -15.67 11.59 3.24
CA TYR A 164 -14.98 11.74 1.95
C TYR A 164 -15.87 11.28 0.77
N SER A 165 -16.49 10.11 0.86
CA SER A 165 -17.29 9.52 -0.23
C SER A 165 -18.38 8.60 0.29
N GLY A 166 -19.55 8.60 -0.35
CA GLY A 166 -20.70 7.79 0.07
C GLY A 166 -20.49 6.28 -0.19
N LYS A 167 -21.24 5.43 0.53
CA LYS A 167 -21.11 3.97 0.42
C LYS A 167 -21.34 3.48 -1.01
N ASN A 168 -22.38 3.98 -1.67
CA ASN A 168 -22.73 3.58 -3.04
C ASN A 168 -21.62 3.91 -4.04
N MET A 169 -20.99 5.07 -3.89
CA MET A 169 -19.88 5.52 -4.73
C MET A 169 -18.65 4.63 -4.52
N GLN A 170 -18.29 4.32 -3.26
CA GLN A 170 -17.19 3.40 -2.98
C GLN A 170 -17.43 2.01 -3.58
N LEU A 171 -18.62 1.43 -3.41
CA LEU A 171 -18.98 0.12 -3.97
C LEU A 171 -18.88 0.11 -5.50
N LEU A 172 -19.45 1.13 -6.14
CA LEU A 172 -19.45 1.27 -7.59
C LEU A 172 -18.02 1.34 -8.13
N PHE A 173 -17.23 2.30 -7.67
CA PHE A 173 -15.90 2.54 -8.23
C PHE A 173 -14.85 1.56 -7.76
N PHE A 174 -15.04 0.86 -6.64
CA PHE A 174 -14.24 -0.33 -6.36
C PHE A 174 -14.48 -1.41 -7.42
N LYS A 175 -15.75 -1.72 -7.73
CA LYS A 175 -16.09 -2.72 -8.74
C LYS A 175 -15.63 -2.32 -10.16
N GLU A 176 -15.84 -1.07 -10.57
CA GLU A 176 -15.40 -0.61 -11.91
C GLU A 176 -13.87 -0.61 -12.06
N GLN A 177 -13.12 -0.27 -11.02
CA GLN A 177 -11.65 -0.38 -11.06
C GLN A 177 -11.17 -1.84 -11.09
N LEU A 178 -11.86 -2.76 -10.41
CA LEU A 178 -11.57 -4.19 -10.54
C LEU A 178 -11.83 -4.72 -11.96
N LYS A 179 -12.89 -4.23 -12.63
CA LYS A 179 -13.13 -4.54 -14.05
C LYS A 179 -11.99 -4.08 -14.94
N LEU A 180 -11.51 -2.83 -14.77
CA LEU A 180 -10.32 -2.33 -15.47
C LEU A 180 -9.10 -3.20 -15.19
N SER A 181 -8.89 -3.59 -13.92
CA SER A 181 -7.75 -4.41 -13.52
C SER A 181 -7.69 -5.78 -14.19
N CYS A 182 -8.84 -6.32 -14.64
CA CYS A 182 -8.89 -7.60 -15.35
C CYS A 182 -8.23 -7.52 -16.74
N MET A 183 -8.07 -6.33 -17.30
CA MET A 183 -7.31 -6.12 -18.55
C MET A 183 -5.80 -6.18 -18.33
N PHE A 184 -5.34 -6.27 -17.08
CA PHE A 184 -3.93 -6.32 -16.68
C PHE A 184 -3.66 -7.58 -15.83
N PRO A 185 -3.86 -8.81 -16.34
CA PRO A 185 -3.97 -10.06 -15.56
C PRO A 185 -2.76 -10.40 -14.67
N ASP A 186 -1.59 -9.83 -14.92
CA ASP A 186 -0.37 -10.14 -14.18
C ASP A 186 0.02 -9.10 -13.13
N ILE A 187 -0.53 -7.87 -13.17
CA ILE A 187 -0.28 -6.81 -12.17
C ILE A 187 -1.07 -7.01 -10.84
N PRO A 188 -0.42 -7.33 -9.71
CA PRO A 188 -1.11 -7.52 -8.42
C PRO A 188 -2.09 -6.41 -8.02
N LEU A 189 -3.10 -6.74 -7.24
CA LEU A 189 -3.98 -5.74 -6.62
C LEU A 189 -3.43 -5.31 -5.25
N PHE A 190 -3.47 -4.01 -4.98
CA PHE A 190 -3.18 -3.41 -3.67
C PHE A 190 -4.48 -2.83 -3.10
N LEU A 191 -5.06 -3.56 -2.14
CA LEU A 191 -6.47 -3.43 -1.76
C LEU A 191 -6.66 -2.82 -0.37
N HIS A 192 -7.50 -1.80 -0.26
CA HIS A 192 -7.88 -1.16 0.99
C HIS A 192 -9.16 -1.76 1.58
N MET A 193 -9.17 -2.01 2.88
CA MET A 193 -10.35 -2.49 3.60
C MET A 193 -10.40 -1.88 5.00
N ARG A 194 -11.51 -1.19 5.33
CA ARG A 194 -11.81 -0.69 6.68
C ARG A 194 -13.30 -0.79 7.00
N ASN A 195 -13.64 -1.56 8.04
CA ASN A 195 -15.01 -1.72 8.55
C ASN A 195 -16.07 -2.06 7.49
N CYS A 196 -15.66 -2.78 6.43
CA CYS A 196 -16.45 -3.04 5.24
C CYS A 196 -16.37 -4.51 4.79
N HIS A 197 -16.05 -5.42 5.71
CA HIS A 197 -15.70 -6.80 5.41
C HIS A 197 -16.70 -7.53 4.49
N SER A 198 -17.99 -7.54 4.84
CA SER A 198 -19.01 -8.28 4.09
C SER A 198 -19.14 -7.82 2.62
N ASP A 199 -19.11 -6.51 2.38
CA ASP A 199 -19.21 -5.97 1.02
C ASP A 199 -17.88 -6.14 0.26
N PHE A 200 -16.74 -5.99 0.94
CA PHE A 200 -15.42 -6.16 0.34
C PHE A 200 -15.21 -7.61 -0.13
N ILE A 201 -15.47 -8.60 0.73
CA ILE A 201 -15.35 -10.02 0.38
C ILE A 201 -16.36 -10.42 -0.69
N GLY A 202 -17.59 -9.90 -0.61
CA GLY A 202 -18.65 -10.19 -1.59
C GLY A 202 -18.33 -9.65 -2.99
N ILE A 203 -17.64 -8.51 -3.09
CA ILE A 203 -17.15 -7.99 -4.38
C ILE A 203 -16.00 -8.85 -4.88
N LEU A 204 -14.97 -9.13 -4.07
CA LEU A 204 -13.83 -9.94 -4.51
C LEU A 204 -14.25 -11.34 -4.93
N GLY A 205 -15.19 -11.98 -4.21
CA GLY A 205 -15.74 -13.29 -4.53
C GLY A 205 -16.33 -13.35 -5.95
N GLN A 206 -17.03 -12.29 -6.38
CA GLN A 206 -17.54 -12.21 -7.76
C GLN A 206 -16.42 -12.28 -8.80
N PHE A 207 -15.29 -11.61 -8.58
CA PHE A 207 -14.16 -11.65 -9.51
C PHE A 207 -13.35 -12.93 -9.42
N VAL A 208 -13.34 -13.62 -8.28
CA VAL A 208 -12.74 -14.95 -8.14
C VAL A 208 -13.56 -16.01 -8.88
N GLU A 209 -14.88 -16.00 -8.71
CA GLU A 209 -15.81 -16.95 -9.36
C GLU A 209 -15.98 -16.66 -10.85
N GLY A 210 -16.07 -15.38 -11.19
CA GLY A 210 -16.28 -14.85 -12.53
C GLY A 210 -17.75 -14.56 -12.83
N PHE A 211 -18.04 -13.42 -13.45
CA PHE A 211 -19.42 -13.00 -13.77
C PHE A 211 -19.52 -12.25 -15.10
N PRO A 212 -20.65 -12.37 -15.82
CA PRO A 212 -20.94 -11.54 -16.98
C PRO A 212 -21.43 -10.14 -16.56
N ASP A 213 -21.09 -9.13 -17.34
CA ASP A 213 -21.59 -7.76 -17.21
C ASP A 213 -22.25 -7.34 -18.53
N SER A 214 -23.51 -7.75 -18.69
CA SER A 214 -24.31 -7.44 -19.88
C SER A 214 -24.77 -5.98 -19.94
N GLU A 215 -24.79 -5.29 -18.79
CA GLU A 215 -25.17 -3.87 -18.74
C GLU A 215 -24.06 -3.01 -19.33
N ASP A 216 -22.79 -3.31 -18.99
CA ASP A 216 -21.61 -2.58 -19.43
C ASP A 216 -21.81 -1.07 -19.35
N ARG A 217 -22.31 -0.60 -18.20
CA ARG A 217 -22.82 0.77 -17.97
C ARG A 217 -21.88 1.86 -18.51
N PHE A 218 -20.57 1.65 -18.36
CA PHE A 218 -19.53 2.59 -18.79
C PHE A 218 -18.83 2.21 -20.09
N ARG A 219 -19.38 1.24 -20.85
CA ARG A 219 -18.91 0.78 -22.17
C ARG A 219 -17.45 0.29 -22.16
N LEU A 220 -17.05 -0.41 -21.12
CA LEU A 220 -15.69 -0.93 -20.96
C LEU A 220 -15.38 -2.03 -22.00
N LYS A 221 -16.39 -2.66 -22.60
CA LYS A 221 -16.20 -3.58 -23.74
C LYS A 221 -15.35 -2.99 -24.86
N GLU A 222 -15.50 -1.70 -25.15
CA GLU A 222 -14.70 -1.01 -26.17
C GLU A 222 -13.20 -1.08 -25.87
N LEU A 223 -12.82 -1.00 -24.59
CA LEU A 223 -11.44 -1.16 -24.15
C LEU A 223 -11.00 -2.62 -24.24
N ILE A 224 -11.86 -3.55 -23.79
CA ILE A 224 -11.58 -5.00 -23.82
C ILE A 224 -11.20 -5.46 -25.23
N LEU A 225 -11.94 -5.00 -26.25
CA LEU A 225 -11.73 -5.39 -27.65
C LEU A 225 -10.36 -4.95 -28.20
N ASP A 226 -9.74 -3.93 -27.61
CA ASP A 226 -8.39 -3.43 -27.94
C ASP A 226 -7.27 -4.20 -27.21
N THR A 227 -7.62 -5.07 -26.25
CA THR A 227 -6.64 -5.87 -25.50
C THR A 227 -6.34 -7.20 -26.19
N GLU A 228 -5.13 -7.71 -25.95
CA GLU A 228 -4.77 -9.11 -26.29
C GLU A 228 -5.51 -10.15 -25.44
N HIS A 229 -6.21 -9.72 -24.38
CA HIS A 229 -6.95 -10.57 -23.46
C HIS A 229 -8.46 -10.64 -23.76
N LYS A 230 -8.93 -10.08 -24.88
CA LYS A 230 -10.36 -10.04 -25.21
C LYS A 230 -11.05 -11.41 -25.16
N ASP A 231 -10.37 -12.47 -25.59
CA ASP A 231 -10.97 -13.82 -25.68
C ASP A 231 -11.30 -14.41 -24.30
N ARG A 232 -10.59 -14.00 -23.24
CA ARG A 232 -10.88 -14.42 -21.85
C ARG A 232 -11.87 -13.48 -21.14
N MET A 233 -12.17 -12.33 -21.73
CA MET A 233 -12.97 -11.26 -21.14
C MET A 233 -14.32 -11.05 -21.84
N LEU A 234 -14.70 -11.95 -22.75
CA LEU A 234 -16.01 -11.96 -23.40
C LEU A 234 -16.69 -13.31 -23.16
N ASP A 235 -17.96 -13.28 -22.80
CA ASP A 235 -18.78 -14.50 -22.70
C ASP A 235 -19.19 -15.03 -24.08
N ALA A 236 -19.93 -16.14 -24.10
CA ALA A 236 -20.40 -16.76 -25.34
C ALA A 236 -21.35 -15.87 -26.18
N ASN A 237 -21.94 -14.84 -25.58
CA ASN A 237 -22.81 -13.87 -26.24
C ASN A 237 -22.06 -12.57 -26.61
N GLY A 238 -20.76 -12.48 -26.30
CA GLY A 238 -19.93 -11.32 -26.55
C GLY A 238 -20.15 -10.18 -25.53
N TYR A 239 -20.73 -10.43 -24.37
CA TYR A 239 -20.75 -9.47 -23.25
C TYR A 239 -19.46 -9.55 -22.45
N PRO A 240 -19.01 -8.44 -21.83
CA PRO A 240 -17.90 -8.48 -20.88
C PRO A 240 -18.08 -9.59 -19.84
N TYR A 241 -17.01 -10.34 -19.58
CA TYR A 241 -16.92 -11.36 -18.55
C TYR A 241 -15.69 -11.07 -17.71
N TYR A 242 -15.88 -10.84 -16.41
CA TYR A 242 -14.81 -10.46 -15.51
C TYR A 242 -14.50 -11.60 -14.56
N LYS A 243 -13.26 -12.08 -14.64
CA LYS A 243 -12.68 -13.05 -13.72
C LYS A 243 -11.19 -12.75 -13.54
N PHE A 244 -10.71 -12.82 -12.30
CA PHE A 244 -9.28 -12.76 -12.03
C PHE A 244 -8.55 -13.90 -12.74
N SER A 245 -7.34 -13.61 -13.23
CA SER A 245 -6.47 -14.69 -13.72
C SER A 245 -6.12 -15.63 -12.56
N ASP A 246 -5.86 -16.90 -12.85
CA ASP A 246 -5.50 -17.90 -11.83
C ASP A 246 -4.18 -17.55 -11.11
N VAL A 247 -3.38 -16.66 -11.71
CA VAL A 247 -2.10 -16.18 -11.17
C VAL A 247 -2.20 -14.84 -10.45
N ARG A 248 -3.34 -14.13 -10.55
CA ARG A 248 -3.59 -12.82 -9.93
C ARG A 248 -3.26 -12.87 -8.44
N LYS A 249 -2.31 -12.05 -8.01
CA LYS A 249 -2.05 -11.77 -6.60
C LYS A 249 -2.88 -10.58 -6.14
N PHE A 250 -3.38 -10.61 -4.92
CA PHE A 250 -4.06 -9.46 -4.34
C PHE A 250 -3.74 -9.33 -2.86
N VAL A 251 -3.28 -8.16 -2.46
CA VAL A 251 -2.79 -7.87 -1.12
C VAL A 251 -3.78 -6.95 -0.43
N VAL A 252 -4.33 -7.38 0.71
CA VAL A 252 -5.10 -6.53 1.62
C VAL A 252 -4.08 -5.78 2.48
N HIS A 253 -3.80 -4.53 2.12
CA HIS A 253 -2.79 -3.72 2.80
C HIS A 253 -3.33 -3.15 4.12
N SER A 254 -2.42 -2.73 5.00
CA SER A 254 -2.72 -2.02 6.25
C SER A 254 -3.86 -2.69 7.05
N PHE A 255 -3.80 -4.02 7.12
CA PHE A 255 -4.90 -4.85 7.61
C PHE A 255 -5.16 -4.59 9.10
N THR A 256 -6.40 -4.25 9.44
CA THR A 256 -6.85 -4.08 10.84
C THR A 256 -8.15 -4.82 11.13
N GLY A 257 -8.51 -5.80 10.31
CA GLY A 257 -9.66 -6.64 10.56
C GLY A 257 -9.43 -7.61 11.72
N THR A 258 -10.46 -8.39 12.03
CA THR A 258 -10.36 -9.48 13.00
C THR A 258 -9.64 -10.70 12.40
N PRO A 259 -9.13 -11.62 13.23
CA PRO A 259 -8.51 -12.86 12.74
C PRO A 259 -9.43 -13.69 11.84
N ASN A 260 -10.74 -13.72 12.12
CA ASN A 260 -11.70 -14.46 11.29
C ASN A 260 -11.85 -13.82 9.90
N GLU A 261 -11.96 -12.48 9.83
CA GLU A 261 -12.01 -11.78 8.55
C GLU A 261 -10.73 -12.02 7.73
N MET A 262 -9.57 -12.02 8.39
CA MET A 262 -8.28 -12.37 7.75
C MET A 262 -8.30 -13.77 7.15
N GLU A 263 -8.76 -14.77 7.91
CA GLU A 263 -8.85 -16.16 7.47
C GLU A 263 -9.80 -16.30 6.27
N GLU A 264 -10.93 -15.58 6.27
CA GLU A 264 -11.86 -15.55 5.13
C GLU A 264 -11.22 -14.94 3.87
N TYR A 265 -10.44 -13.86 3.99
CA TYR A 265 -9.71 -13.30 2.86
C TYR A 265 -8.65 -14.27 2.32
N LEU A 266 -7.87 -14.90 3.21
CA LEU A 266 -6.87 -15.89 2.81
C LEU A 266 -7.51 -17.12 2.14
N ALA A 267 -8.75 -17.45 2.50
CA ALA A 267 -9.52 -18.55 1.93
C ALA A 267 -10.11 -18.24 0.54
N LEU A 268 -10.28 -16.98 0.15
CA LEU A 268 -10.75 -16.60 -1.19
C LEU A 268 -9.86 -17.15 -2.31
N SER A 269 -8.54 -17.16 -2.08
CA SER A 269 -7.57 -17.59 -3.07
C SER A 269 -6.24 -17.93 -2.42
N PRO A 270 -5.48 -18.93 -2.92
CA PRO A 270 -4.08 -19.12 -2.54
C PRO A 270 -3.19 -17.90 -2.83
N ASN A 271 -3.66 -16.94 -3.63
CA ASN A 271 -2.95 -15.74 -4.03
C ASN A 271 -3.37 -14.47 -3.26
N CYS A 272 -4.12 -14.59 -2.16
CA CYS A 272 -4.48 -13.44 -1.32
C CYS A 272 -3.40 -13.19 -0.25
N TYR A 273 -2.90 -11.98 -0.05
CA TYR A 273 -1.90 -11.73 0.99
C TYR A 273 -2.35 -10.62 1.93
N ILE A 274 -1.72 -10.52 3.09
CA ILE A 274 -2.05 -9.50 4.09
C ILE A 274 -0.80 -8.67 4.39
N GLY A 275 -0.94 -7.36 4.23
CA GLY A 275 0.05 -6.36 4.63
C GLY A 275 -0.14 -5.95 6.10
N MET A 276 0.97 -5.90 6.84
CA MET A 276 0.99 -5.52 8.24
C MET A 276 1.93 -4.33 8.48
N ASN A 277 1.42 -3.31 9.18
CA ASN A 277 2.18 -2.16 9.66
C ASN A 277 1.92 -1.87 11.15
N GLY A 278 2.41 -0.74 11.68
CA GLY A 278 2.21 -0.40 13.09
C GLY A 278 0.75 -0.11 13.50
N THR A 279 -0.16 0.18 12.57
CA THR A 279 -1.61 0.25 12.83
C THR A 279 -2.23 -1.15 12.88
N SER A 280 -1.75 -2.09 12.07
CA SER A 280 -2.06 -3.54 12.12
C SER A 280 -1.54 -4.25 13.38
N LEU A 281 -1.11 -3.50 14.39
CA LEU A 281 -0.40 -3.99 15.57
C LEU A 281 -0.86 -3.24 16.84
N LYS A 282 -1.99 -2.54 16.77
CA LYS A 282 -2.49 -1.66 17.84
C LYS A 282 -3.21 -2.40 18.95
N HIS A 283 -4.02 -3.38 18.58
CA HIS A 283 -4.96 -4.06 19.47
C HIS A 283 -4.65 -5.54 19.61
N ASP A 284 -5.20 -6.16 20.65
CA ASP A 284 -5.01 -7.58 20.99
C ASP A 284 -5.44 -8.52 19.86
N TYR A 285 -6.59 -8.23 19.23
CA TYR A 285 -7.06 -9.00 18.08
C TYR A 285 -6.14 -8.86 16.86
N ASN A 286 -5.42 -7.74 16.72
CA ASN A 286 -4.39 -7.62 15.68
C ASN A 286 -3.20 -8.55 15.98
N ILE A 287 -2.78 -8.64 17.24
CA ILE A 287 -1.72 -9.56 17.66
C ILE A 287 -2.13 -11.01 17.37
N ASP A 288 -3.40 -11.36 17.58
CA ASP A 288 -3.93 -12.68 17.21
C ASP A 288 -3.88 -12.93 15.68
N SER A 289 -4.27 -11.95 14.86
CA SER A 289 -4.12 -12.04 13.40
C SER A 289 -2.66 -12.32 12.99
N VAL A 290 -1.70 -11.64 13.61
CA VAL A 290 -0.26 -11.87 13.37
C VAL A 290 0.18 -13.28 13.74
N ARG A 291 -0.37 -13.88 14.81
CA ARG A 291 -0.05 -15.28 15.15
C ARG A 291 -0.52 -16.23 14.07
N ARG A 292 -1.72 -16.00 13.53
CA ARG A 292 -2.41 -16.93 12.62
C ARG A 292 -2.01 -16.80 11.15
N ILE A 293 -1.56 -15.62 10.71
CA ILE A 293 -1.17 -15.44 9.31
C ILE A 293 -0.01 -16.38 8.91
N PRO A 294 -0.12 -17.13 7.81
CA PRO A 294 1.01 -17.89 7.27
C PRO A 294 2.17 -16.97 6.85
N LEU A 295 3.42 -17.36 7.13
CA LEU A 295 4.59 -16.52 6.80
C LEU A 295 4.75 -16.27 5.29
N ASP A 296 4.36 -17.23 4.47
CA ASP A 296 4.35 -17.15 3.00
C ASP A 296 3.15 -16.38 2.43
N ARG A 297 2.31 -15.81 3.31
CA ARG A 297 1.15 -14.97 2.97
C ARG A 297 1.20 -13.59 3.66
N LEU A 298 2.29 -13.30 4.37
CA LEU A 298 2.54 -12.07 5.12
C LEU A 298 3.46 -11.12 4.32
N LEU A 299 3.07 -9.85 4.23
CA LEU A 299 3.92 -8.77 3.76
C LEU A 299 4.02 -7.68 4.84
N LEU A 300 5.09 -6.89 4.77
CA LEU A 300 5.38 -5.85 5.73
C LEU A 300 5.33 -4.47 5.05
N GLU A 301 4.84 -3.48 5.78
CA GLU A 301 4.83 -2.10 5.35
C GLU A 301 4.95 -1.14 6.53
N THR A 302 5.29 0.12 6.24
CA THR A 302 5.23 1.18 7.25
C THR A 302 3.95 2.00 7.18
N ASP A 303 3.34 2.11 5.98
CA ASP A 303 2.28 3.07 5.68
C ASP A 303 2.70 4.51 6.06
N ALA A 304 4.00 4.79 5.95
CA ALA A 304 4.56 6.06 6.36
C ALA A 304 4.01 7.20 5.48
N PRO A 305 3.65 8.37 6.03
CA PRO A 305 4.09 8.90 7.33
C PRO A 305 3.24 8.49 8.54
N TRP A 306 2.27 7.61 8.34
CA TRP A 306 1.34 7.14 9.36
C TRP A 306 1.88 5.95 10.13
N CYS A 307 1.02 5.36 10.97
CA CYS A 307 1.23 4.00 11.50
C CYS A 307 2.51 3.78 12.34
N GLU A 308 3.07 4.84 12.94
CA GLU A 308 4.13 4.74 13.96
C GLU A 308 3.72 3.77 15.09
N ILE A 309 4.59 2.82 15.46
CA ILE A 309 4.40 1.97 16.64
C ILE A 309 4.57 2.84 17.89
N ARG A 310 3.53 2.92 18.73
CA ARG A 310 3.52 3.77 19.93
C ARG A 310 3.57 2.93 21.20
N ARG A 311 4.03 3.54 22.30
CA ARG A 311 4.05 2.94 23.65
C ARG A 311 2.70 2.41 24.13
N THR A 312 1.61 2.96 23.60
CA THR A 312 0.24 2.61 23.96
C THR A 312 -0.32 1.47 23.11
N HIS A 313 0.42 0.95 22.13
CA HIS A 313 -0.02 -0.16 21.30
C HIS A 313 0.30 -1.50 21.99
N GLU A 314 -0.54 -2.50 21.77
CA GLU A 314 -0.32 -3.88 22.24
C GLU A 314 0.97 -4.51 21.69
N SER A 315 1.48 -3.98 20.57
CA SER A 315 2.77 -4.38 20.00
C SER A 315 4.00 -3.89 20.74
N TYR A 316 3.90 -2.81 21.52
CA TYR A 316 5.09 -2.18 22.10
C TYR A 316 5.91 -3.11 23.00
N PRO A 317 5.30 -3.95 23.87
CA PRO A 317 6.04 -4.93 24.66
C PRO A 317 6.88 -5.90 23.82
N TYR A 318 6.42 -6.26 22.62
CA TYR A 318 7.16 -7.13 21.69
C TYR A 318 8.32 -6.40 21.02
N LEU A 319 8.26 -5.07 20.86
CA LEU A 319 9.36 -4.29 20.31
C LEU A 319 10.51 -4.10 21.32
N VAL A 320 10.17 -4.03 22.61
CA VAL A 320 11.14 -3.79 23.70
C VAL A 320 11.48 -5.06 24.48
N GLN A 321 11.23 -6.24 23.91
CA GLN A 321 11.62 -7.51 24.51
C GLN A 321 13.14 -7.69 24.41
N GLY A 322 13.85 -7.64 25.54
CA GLY A 322 15.30 -7.81 25.61
C GLY A 322 15.97 -6.86 26.61
N GLU A 323 17.30 -6.87 26.63
CA GLU A 323 18.10 -5.99 27.48
C GLU A 323 18.59 -4.74 26.73
N GLY A 324 18.71 -3.61 27.43
CA GLY A 324 19.27 -2.37 26.89
C GLY A 324 18.22 -1.36 26.37
N ASP A 325 18.71 -0.21 25.91
CA ASP A 325 17.89 0.81 25.24
C ASP A 325 17.73 0.43 23.76
N MET A 326 16.48 0.27 23.30
CA MET A 326 16.12 -0.22 21.96
C MET A 326 16.70 -1.62 21.64
N PRO A 327 16.27 -2.69 22.33
CA PRO A 327 16.83 -4.04 22.15
C PRO A 327 16.71 -4.57 20.71
N TRP A 328 15.69 -4.12 19.97
CA TRP A 328 15.47 -4.44 18.56
C TRP A 328 16.53 -3.90 17.60
N LEU A 329 17.27 -2.84 17.95
CA LEU A 329 18.11 -2.09 17.01
C LEU A 329 19.20 -2.96 16.38
N LYS A 330 19.98 -3.67 17.21
CA LYS A 330 21.11 -4.48 16.71
C LYS A 330 20.65 -5.75 16.00
N GLU A 331 19.46 -6.25 16.30
CA GLU A 331 18.86 -7.39 15.61
C GLU A 331 18.33 -6.97 14.23
N ALA A 332 17.55 -5.89 14.17
CA ALA A 332 16.96 -5.39 12.93
C ALA A 332 17.98 -4.71 12.01
N TYR A 333 18.97 -4.03 12.59
CA TYR A 333 19.96 -3.21 11.90
C TYR A 333 21.37 -3.39 12.50
N PRO A 334 22.05 -4.51 12.23
CA PRO A 334 23.33 -4.84 12.86
C PRO A 334 24.44 -3.79 12.57
N ASP A 335 24.35 -3.12 11.43
CA ASP A 335 25.33 -2.15 10.95
C ASP A 335 25.06 -0.72 11.47
N LEU A 336 23.92 -0.49 12.13
CA LEU A 336 23.60 0.82 12.70
C LEU A 336 24.13 0.91 14.13
N ASP A 337 25.01 1.87 14.39
CA ASP A 337 25.56 2.11 15.72
C ASP A 337 24.57 2.78 16.67
N GLN A 338 23.78 3.72 16.14
CA GLN A 338 22.79 4.48 16.90
C GLN A 338 21.53 4.70 16.07
N TRP A 339 20.40 4.82 16.76
CA TRP A 339 19.16 5.20 16.11
C TRP A 339 19.11 6.70 15.80
N TYR A 340 18.30 7.08 14.81
CA TYR A 340 18.11 8.47 14.41
C TYR A 340 17.53 9.31 15.56
N ALA A 341 18.03 10.54 15.68
CA ALA A 341 17.40 11.51 16.57
C ALA A 341 16.01 11.89 16.04
N SER A 342 15.12 12.43 16.89
CA SER A 342 13.81 12.88 16.45
C SER A 342 13.42 14.22 17.08
N VAL A 343 13.07 15.20 16.24
CA VAL A 343 12.72 16.57 16.67
C VAL A 343 11.32 16.96 16.23
N LYS A 344 10.75 17.98 16.87
CA LYS A 344 9.47 18.56 16.39
C LYS A 344 9.69 19.19 15.01
N ARG A 345 8.67 19.14 14.14
CA ARG A 345 8.70 19.72 12.78
C ARG A 345 9.23 21.16 12.69
N ASP A 346 8.96 22.00 13.70
CA ASP A 346 9.41 23.40 13.75
C ASP A 346 10.89 23.58 14.16
N LYS A 347 11.57 22.49 14.50
CA LYS A 347 12.98 22.47 14.88
C LYS A 347 13.89 21.88 13.82
N LEU A 348 13.36 21.10 12.88
CA LEU A 348 14.18 20.43 11.86
C LEU A 348 15.00 21.43 11.03
N ALA A 349 14.36 22.51 10.56
CA ALA A 349 15.01 23.58 9.79
C ALA A 349 16.05 24.41 10.58
N LYS A 350 16.20 24.17 11.90
CA LYS A 350 17.18 24.85 12.76
C LYS A 350 18.44 24.02 12.98
N LEU A 351 18.47 22.78 12.50
CA LEU A 351 19.62 21.91 12.57
C LEU A 351 20.62 22.29 11.48
N ASP A 352 21.91 22.12 11.78
CA ASP A 352 22.94 22.09 10.74
C ASP A 352 22.76 20.83 9.85
N GLU A 353 23.32 20.86 8.64
CA GLU A 353 23.13 19.78 7.64
C GLU A 353 23.60 18.41 8.17
N SER A 354 24.66 18.36 8.97
CA SER A 354 25.17 17.10 9.53
C SER A 354 24.18 16.49 10.52
N LYS A 355 23.59 17.30 11.40
CA LYS A 355 22.55 16.82 12.33
C LYS A 355 21.24 16.52 11.64
N TRP A 356 20.86 17.30 10.62
CA TRP A 356 19.64 17.06 9.86
C TRP A 356 19.69 15.66 9.21
N ALA A 357 20.80 15.30 8.58
CA ALA A 357 20.95 14.00 7.91
C ALA A 357 20.53 12.80 8.80
N HIS A 358 20.87 12.86 10.09
CA HIS A 358 20.57 11.81 11.07
C HIS A 358 19.40 12.14 12.02
N THR A 359 18.46 12.99 11.59
CA THR A 359 17.30 13.37 12.39
C THR A 359 15.98 13.17 11.64
N MET A 360 15.04 12.47 12.27
CA MET A 360 13.66 12.30 11.85
C MET A 360 12.74 13.38 12.45
N VAL A 361 11.50 13.45 11.96
CA VAL A 361 10.45 14.31 12.53
C VAL A 361 9.55 13.52 13.47
N LYS A 362 9.32 14.03 14.68
CA LYS A 362 8.41 13.41 15.66
C LYS A 362 7.00 13.23 15.08
N SER A 363 6.48 12.00 15.19
CA SER A 363 5.16 11.60 14.70
C SER A 363 5.00 11.63 13.17
N ARG A 364 6.09 11.72 12.41
CA ARG A 364 6.13 11.43 10.97
C ARG A 364 6.92 10.14 10.82
N ASN A 365 6.21 9.03 10.58
CA ASN A 365 6.86 7.75 10.35
C ASN A 365 7.67 7.78 9.05
N GLU A 366 8.59 6.84 8.87
CA GLU A 366 9.43 6.74 7.67
C GLU A 366 9.71 5.26 7.35
N PRO A 367 10.00 4.88 6.08
CA PRO A 367 10.27 3.49 5.72
C PRO A 367 11.43 2.85 6.50
N CYS A 368 12.37 3.66 7.00
CA CYS A 368 13.45 3.15 7.85
C CYS A 368 12.96 2.50 9.15
N THR A 369 11.69 2.60 9.52
CA THR A 369 11.11 1.92 10.69
C THR A 369 10.62 0.48 10.40
N MET A 370 10.78 -0.05 9.17
CA MET A 370 10.40 -1.43 8.81
C MET A 370 10.92 -2.50 9.78
N GLY A 371 12.15 -2.35 10.28
CA GLY A 371 12.75 -3.23 11.28
C GLY A 371 11.99 -3.28 12.60
N GLN A 372 11.27 -2.22 12.98
CA GLN A 372 10.40 -2.24 14.17
C GLN A 372 9.18 -3.13 13.93
N VAL A 373 8.53 -3.01 12.77
CA VAL A 373 7.38 -3.85 12.37
C VAL A 373 7.81 -5.32 12.32
N ALA A 374 8.94 -5.60 11.65
CA ALA A 374 9.49 -6.95 11.53
C ALA A 374 9.84 -7.56 12.89
N THR A 375 10.48 -6.80 13.78
CA THR A 375 10.83 -7.27 15.13
C THR A 375 9.60 -7.63 15.95
N VAL A 376 8.59 -6.76 15.95
CA VAL A 376 7.32 -7.05 16.65
C VAL A 376 6.71 -8.35 16.15
N ILE A 377 6.61 -8.51 14.83
CA ILE A 377 5.98 -9.70 14.25
C ILE A 377 6.80 -10.96 14.52
N ALA A 378 8.13 -10.90 14.39
CA ALA A 378 9.02 -12.02 14.71
C ALA A 378 8.83 -12.49 16.15
N ASN A 379 8.77 -11.56 17.10
CA ASN A 379 8.54 -11.85 18.52
C ASN A 379 7.13 -12.39 18.80
N ILE A 380 6.09 -11.89 18.14
CA ILE A 380 4.72 -12.42 18.27
C ILE A 380 4.64 -13.87 17.75
N LYS A 381 5.30 -14.16 16.62
CA LYS A 381 5.29 -15.48 15.98
C LYS A 381 6.32 -16.46 16.58
N ASN A 382 7.22 -15.97 17.43
CA ASN A 382 8.32 -16.73 18.02
C ASN A 382 9.21 -17.40 16.95
N VAL A 383 9.60 -16.62 15.94
CA VAL A 383 10.48 -17.02 14.83
C VAL A 383 11.68 -16.07 14.80
N PRO A 384 12.92 -16.55 14.52
CA PRO A 384 14.07 -15.68 14.35
C PRO A 384 13.84 -14.57 13.33
N LEU A 385 14.27 -13.34 13.61
CA LEU A 385 14.02 -12.19 12.73
C LEU A 385 14.57 -12.40 11.32
N ASP A 386 15.75 -13.01 11.19
CA ASP A 386 16.39 -13.27 9.90
C ASP A 386 15.63 -14.34 9.08
N GLU A 387 15.01 -15.32 9.73
CA GLU A 387 14.13 -16.29 9.09
C GLU A 387 12.83 -15.67 8.59
N LEU A 388 12.20 -14.84 9.43
CA LEU A 388 11.01 -14.08 9.05
C LEU A 388 11.30 -13.16 7.85
N LEU A 389 12.38 -12.39 7.92
CA LEU A 389 12.73 -11.43 6.87
C LEU A 389 13.05 -12.09 5.54
N GLU A 390 13.73 -13.24 5.55
CA GLU A 390 13.97 -13.97 4.30
C GLU A 390 12.66 -14.46 3.67
N GLN A 391 11.76 -15.05 4.47
CA GLN A 391 10.48 -15.54 3.96
C GLN A 391 9.60 -14.38 3.45
N VAL A 392 9.49 -13.30 4.21
CA VAL A 392 8.74 -12.10 3.81
C VAL A 392 9.35 -11.51 2.55
N TRP A 393 10.67 -11.36 2.47
CA TRP A 393 11.32 -10.83 1.27
C TRP A 393 10.99 -11.67 0.04
N LEU A 394 11.18 -13.00 0.11
CA LEU A 394 10.89 -13.90 -1.00
C LEU A 394 9.43 -13.83 -1.41
N THR A 395 8.53 -13.72 -0.43
CA THR A 395 7.08 -13.59 -0.65
C THR A 395 6.77 -12.27 -1.36
N THR A 396 7.27 -11.15 -0.86
CA THR A 396 7.05 -9.83 -1.47
C THR A 396 7.61 -9.75 -2.89
N CYS A 397 8.81 -10.29 -3.15
CA CYS A 397 9.37 -10.38 -4.50
C CYS A 397 8.56 -11.31 -5.41
N SER A 398 7.95 -12.38 -4.89
CA SER A 398 7.05 -13.22 -5.69
C SER A 398 5.73 -12.53 -6.06
N VAL A 399 5.29 -11.55 -5.26
CA VAL A 399 4.09 -10.76 -5.51
C VAL A 399 4.39 -9.62 -6.47
N TYR A 400 5.34 -8.76 -6.11
CA TYR A 400 5.59 -7.51 -6.84
C TYR A 400 6.77 -7.59 -7.82
N GLY A 401 7.52 -8.69 -7.85
CA GLY A 401 8.68 -8.94 -8.72
C GLY A 401 9.99 -8.31 -8.22
N ASP A 402 11.08 -9.07 -8.21
CA ASP A 402 12.49 -8.62 -8.10
C ASP A 402 13.46 -9.80 -8.24
#